data_AF-A0A9D6J9E7-F1
#
_entry.id   AF-A0A9D6J9E7-F1
#
_cell.length_a   1.000
_cell.length_b   1.000
_cell.length_c   1.000
_cell.angle_alpha   90.00
_cell.angle_beta   90.00
_cell.angle_gamma   90.00
#
_symmetry.space_group_name_H-M   'P 1'
#
loop_
_entity.id
_entity.type
_entity.pdbx_description
1 polymer ?
#
loop_
_entity_poly.entity_id
_entity_poly.type
_entity_poly.pdbx_seq_one_letter_code
_entity_poly.pdbx_strand_id
1 'polypeptide(L)'
;TDDVFKASIISRRDALGVVYHQPREELFTSSRNRILANIKAALGGFVSEKLKFESTSDGVAADFHNAITQAHNMVWRLGMGTNGFVGDYEALLSSWAFRGAGSGARLADRTKDRLNEETHLILSQCVKDVEALLRTEDVLLERFAGELLKREELEYDDIEAIFTEYGKQRVLPPQTPAPS
;
A
#
# COMPACT_ATOMS: atom_id res chain seq x y z
N THR A 1 2.28 0.12 -8.13
CA THR A 1 1.70 1.34 -7.56
C THR A 1 1.67 2.39 -8.64
N ASP A 2 0.94 3.47 -8.39
CA ASP A 2 0.91 4.63 -9.27
C ASP A 2 2.22 5.43 -9.12
N ASP A 3 2.50 6.30 -10.10
CA ASP A 3 3.75 7.07 -10.13
C ASP A 3 3.79 8.13 -9.02
N VAL A 4 5.00 8.50 -8.60
CA VAL A 4 5.22 9.61 -7.68
C VAL A 4 5.58 10.85 -8.49
N PHE A 5 4.78 11.89 -8.38
CA PHE A 5 5.02 13.15 -9.10
C PHE A 5 5.68 14.21 -8.24
N LYS A 6 5.54 14.09 -6.91
CA LYS A 6 6.13 15.04 -5.98
C LYS A 6 6.35 14.40 -4.62
N ALA A 7 7.46 14.75 -3.98
CA ALA A 7 7.73 14.49 -2.58
C ALA A 7 7.96 15.82 -1.84
N SER A 8 7.40 15.98 -0.64
CA SER A 8 7.54 17.21 0.15
C SER A 8 7.58 16.86 1.64
N ILE A 9 8.48 17.50 2.39
CA ILE A 9 8.57 17.46 3.87
C ILE A 9 8.08 18.76 4.52
N ILE A 10 7.47 19.66 3.74
CA ILE A 10 6.86 20.88 4.27
C ILE A 10 5.58 20.49 5.00
N SER A 11 5.53 20.77 6.31
CA SER A 11 4.35 20.53 7.13
C SER A 11 3.14 21.34 6.62
N ARG A 12 2.08 20.64 6.23
CA ARG A 12 0.79 21.25 5.84
C ARG A 12 -0.26 20.80 6.83
N ARG A 13 -0.51 21.59 7.88
CA ARG A 13 -1.53 21.52 8.98
C ARG A 13 -2.01 20.14 9.50
N ASP A 14 -2.20 19.13 8.66
CA ASP A 14 -2.62 17.75 8.98
C ASP A 14 -1.59 16.65 8.55
N ALA A 15 -0.45 16.98 7.92
CA ALA A 15 0.60 16.01 7.54
C ALA A 15 2.03 16.56 7.65
N LEU A 16 2.98 15.75 8.15
CA LEU A 16 4.43 16.06 8.27
C LEU A 16 5.21 15.93 6.94
N GLY A 17 4.59 15.33 5.91
CA GLY A 17 5.09 15.22 4.54
C GLY A 17 4.09 14.44 3.68
N VAL A 18 4.05 14.69 2.36
CA VAL A 18 3.07 14.05 1.45
C VAL A 18 3.74 13.66 0.13
N VAL A 19 3.40 12.45 -0.36
CA VAL A 19 3.76 11.96 -1.69
C VAL A 19 2.49 11.92 -2.54
N TYR A 20 2.52 12.55 -3.72
CA TYR A 20 1.35 12.63 -4.62
C TYR A 20 1.42 11.60 -5.76
N HIS A 21 0.32 10.87 -5.95
CA HIS A 21 0.12 9.93 -7.06
C HIS A 21 -0.97 10.42 -8.03
N GLN A 22 -0.75 10.31 -9.34
CA GLN A 22 -1.82 10.50 -10.33
C GLN A 22 -2.46 9.14 -10.66
N PRO A 23 -3.81 9.01 -10.65
CA PRO A 23 -4.47 7.78 -11.06
C PRO A 23 -4.19 7.49 -12.54
N ARG A 24 -3.49 6.39 -12.83
CA ARG A 24 -3.32 5.89 -14.21
C ARG A 24 -4.62 5.23 -14.67
N GLU A 25 -5.47 5.98 -15.37
CA GLU A 25 -6.74 5.58 -15.98
C GLU A 25 -7.75 4.90 -15.03
N GLU A 26 -9.04 5.04 -15.30
CA GLU A 26 -10.11 4.32 -14.57
C GLU A 26 -10.04 2.82 -14.86
N LEU A 27 -9.06 2.12 -14.28
CA LEU A 27 -9.14 0.68 -14.14
C LEU A 27 -10.22 0.42 -13.09
N PHE A 28 -11.46 0.21 -13.55
CA PHE A 28 -12.61 -0.23 -12.74
C PHE A 28 -12.31 -1.48 -11.91
N THR A 29 -11.23 -2.20 -12.22
CA THR A 29 -10.75 -3.38 -11.52
C THR A 29 -9.27 -3.26 -11.16
N SER A 30 -8.92 -3.48 -9.90
CA SER A 30 -7.52 -3.56 -9.45
C SER A 30 -7.05 -5.01 -9.36
N SER A 31 -5.90 -5.31 -9.98
CA SER A 31 -5.28 -6.65 -9.88
C SER A 31 -4.72 -6.89 -8.48
N ARG A 32 -4.58 -8.17 -8.08
CA ARG A 32 -3.91 -8.57 -6.83
C ARG A 32 -2.56 -7.88 -6.65
N ASN A 33 -1.74 -7.83 -7.69
CA ASN A 33 -0.43 -7.22 -7.65
C ASN A 33 -0.49 -5.71 -7.44
N ARG A 34 -1.50 -5.01 -7.99
CA ARG A 34 -1.69 -3.57 -7.77
C ARG A 34 -2.03 -3.29 -6.31
N ILE A 35 -2.95 -4.05 -5.72
CA ILE A 35 -3.34 -3.89 -4.31
C ILE A 35 -2.15 -4.19 -3.39
N LEU A 36 -1.41 -5.28 -3.64
CA LEU A 36 -0.19 -5.60 -2.89
C LEU A 36 0.86 -4.49 -2.99
N ALA A 37 1.03 -3.90 -4.18
CA ALA A 37 1.94 -2.78 -4.34
C ALA A 37 1.50 -1.57 -3.50
N ASN A 38 0.20 -1.25 -3.48
CA ASN A 38 -0.34 -0.13 -2.71
C ASN A 38 -0.18 -0.36 -1.19
N ILE A 39 -0.41 -1.58 -0.72
CA ILE A 39 -0.14 -1.97 0.67
C ILE A 39 1.34 -1.75 1.00
N LYS A 40 2.25 -2.18 0.13
CA LYS A 40 3.71 -1.99 0.33
C LYS A 40 4.11 -0.52 0.35
N ALA A 41 3.52 0.31 -0.51
CA ALA A 41 3.78 1.75 -0.49
C ALA A 41 3.33 2.40 0.83
N ALA A 42 2.12 2.08 1.32
CA ALA A 42 1.63 2.58 2.61
C ALA A 42 2.54 2.13 3.78
N LEU A 43 3.06 0.90 3.75
CA LEU A 43 3.97 0.41 4.78
C LEU A 43 5.40 0.96 4.68
N GLY A 44 5.73 1.67 3.59
CA GLY A 44 7.08 2.18 3.32
C GLY A 44 7.62 3.09 4.41
N GLY A 45 6.80 4.05 4.87
CA GLY A 45 7.18 5.00 5.92
C GLY A 45 7.54 4.29 7.22
N PHE A 46 6.65 3.42 7.72
CA PHE A 46 6.88 2.63 8.93
C PHE A 46 8.16 1.78 8.84
N VAL A 47 8.35 1.05 7.74
CA VAL A 47 9.53 0.18 7.61
C VAL A 47 10.81 1.01 7.53
N SER A 48 10.78 2.14 6.82
CA SER A 48 11.90 3.09 6.75
C SER A 48 12.28 3.62 8.13
N GLU A 49 11.30 4.12 8.91
CA GLU A 49 11.52 4.61 10.27
C GLU A 49 12.11 3.53 11.17
N LYS A 50 11.54 2.32 11.13
CA LYS A 50 12.03 1.18 11.94
C LYS A 50 13.46 0.81 11.59
N LEU A 51 13.83 0.85 10.31
CA LEU A 51 15.19 0.54 9.85
C LEU A 51 16.22 1.59 10.26
N LYS A 52 15.83 2.88 10.32
CA LYS A 52 16.74 3.99 10.60
C LYS A 52 16.81 4.39 12.07
N PHE A 53 15.68 4.33 12.78
CA PHE A 53 15.52 4.87 14.13
C PHE A 53 15.17 3.82 15.18
N GLU A 54 15.08 2.54 14.80
CA GLU A 54 14.67 1.42 15.66
C GLU A 54 13.35 1.67 16.41
N SER A 55 12.55 2.61 15.91
CA SER A 55 11.32 3.11 16.51
C SER A 55 10.40 3.63 15.40
N THR A 56 9.16 3.97 15.75
CA THR A 56 8.20 4.59 14.81
C THR A 56 7.37 5.65 15.53
N SER A 57 6.72 6.52 14.77
CA SER A 57 5.82 7.56 15.26
C SER A 57 4.33 7.17 15.17
N ASP A 58 3.44 8.01 15.71
CA ASP A 58 1.99 7.90 15.50
C ASP A 58 1.54 8.34 14.09
N GLY A 59 2.43 8.96 13.32
CA GLY A 59 2.19 9.41 11.94
C GLY A 59 1.85 8.28 10.96
N VAL A 60 2.17 7.03 11.29
CA VAL A 60 1.88 5.85 10.45
C VAL A 60 0.42 5.38 10.53
N ALA A 61 -0.40 5.96 11.41
CA ALA A 61 -1.76 5.49 11.70
C ALA A 61 -2.66 5.45 10.45
N ALA A 62 -2.61 6.49 9.62
CA ALA A 62 -3.40 6.57 8.39
C ALA A 62 -2.97 5.50 7.37
N ASP A 63 -1.66 5.31 7.21
CA ASP A 63 -1.10 4.31 6.31
C ASP A 63 -1.42 2.89 6.76
N PHE A 64 -1.36 2.62 8.06
CA PHE A 64 -1.75 1.32 8.62
C PHE A 64 -3.21 1.02 8.41
N HIS A 65 -4.09 2.01 8.63
CA HIS A 65 -5.52 1.86 8.37
C HIS A 65 -5.77 1.54 6.88
N ASN A 66 -5.10 2.25 5.97
CA ASN A 66 -5.19 2.00 4.53
C ASN A 66 -4.70 0.59 4.16
N ALA A 67 -3.50 0.21 4.64
CA ALA A 67 -2.88 -1.08 4.37
C ALA A 67 -3.75 -2.25 4.86
N ILE A 68 -4.23 -2.20 6.11
CA ILE A 68 -5.07 -3.27 6.67
C ILE A 68 -6.43 -3.35 6.00
N THR A 69 -7.02 -2.22 5.63
CA THR A 69 -8.30 -2.20 4.90
C THR A 69 -8.16 -2.86 3.53
N GLN A 70 -7.07 -2.58 2.81
CA GLN A 70 -6.81 -3.23 1.52
C GLN A 70 -6.56 -4.73 1.68
N ALA A 71 -5.71 -5.15 2.62
CA ALA A 71 -5.43 -6.55 2.88
C ALA A 71 -6.70 -7.32 3.33
N HIS A 72 -7.52 -6.70 4.17
CA HIS A 72 -8.79 -7.25 4.61
C HIS A 72 -9.73 -7.45 3.41
N ASN A 73 -9.92 -6.43 2.56
CA ASN A 73 -10.74 -6.54 1.36
C ASN A 73 -10.26 -7.64 0.40
N MET A 74 -8.94 -7.77 0.22
CA MET A 74 -8.36 -8.84 -0.61
C MET A 74 -8.85 -10.22 -0.17
N VAL A 75 -8.88 -10.49 1.14
CA VAL A 75 -9.21 -11.80 1.70
C VAL A 75 -10.72 -11.98 1.87
N TRP A 76 -11.37 -11.02 2.53
CA TRP A 76 -12.77 -11.12 2.96
C TRP A 76 -13.77 -10.88 1.84
N ARG A 77 -13.35 -10.23 0.74
CA ARG A 77 -14.27 -9.82 -0.33
C ARG A 77 -13.88 -10.31 -1.72
N LEU A 78 -12.59 -10.38 -2.00
CA LEU A 78 -12.08 -10.60 -3.35
C LEU A 78 -11.52 -12.01 -3.59
N GLY A 79 -11.45 -12.86 -2.55
CA GLY A 79 -10.89 -14.21 -2.66
C GLY A 79 -9.41 -14.23 -3.09
N MET A 80 -8.65 -13.17 -2.78
CA MET A 80 -7.23 -13.01 -3.18
C MET A 80 -6.24 -13.56 -2.13
N GLY A 81 -6.74 -14.27 -1.12
CA GLY A 81 -5.94 -15.03 -0.15
C GLY A 81 -5.47 -16.38 -0.71
N THR A 82 -4.59 -17.05 0.02
CA THR A 82 -4.02 -18.37 -0.34
C THR A 82 -4.81 -19.55 0.24
N ASN A 83 -5.67 -19.29 1.23
CA ASN A 83 -6.50 -20.29 1.91
C ASN A 83 -7.62 -20.94 1.05
N GLY A 84 -7.80 -20.48 -0.19
CA GLY A 84 -8.79 -21.00 -1.16
C GLY A 84 -10.23 -20.54 -0.95
N PHE A 85 -10.45 -19.59 -0.03
CA PHE A 85 -11.77 -19.01 0.20
C PHE A 85 -12.14 -18.01 -0.90
N VAL A 86 -13.37 -18.10 -1.39
CA VAL A 86 -13.91 -17.25 -2.46
C VAL A 86 -15.29 -16.76 -2.05
N GLY A 87 -15.51 -15.45 -2.17
CA GLY A 87 -16.79 -14.81 -1.89
C GLY A 87 -16.65 -13.49 -1.15
N ASP A 88 -17.77 -12.78 -1.02
CA ASP A 88 -17.89 -11.58 -0.20
C ASP A 88 -18.49 -11.92 1.17
N TYR A 89 -17.60 -12.23 2.12
CA TYR A 89 -17.95 -12.60 3.49
C TYR A 89 -18.51 -11.40 4.28
N GLU A 90 -18.10 -10.18 3.93
CA GLU A 90 -18.57 -8.95 4.58
C GLU A 90 -20.01 -8.62 4.18
N ALA A 91 -20.33 -8.73 2.89
CA ALA A 91 -21.69 -8.61 2.37
C ALA A 91 -22.61 -9.68 2.95
N LEU A 92 -22.10 -10.90 3.11
CA LEU A 92 -22.82 -12.00 3.75
C LEU A 92 -23.19 -11.66 5.20
N LEU A 93 -22.22 -11.19 5.99
CA LEU A 93 -22.43 -10.77 7.39
C LEU A 93 -23.45 -9.62 7.48
N SER A 94 -23.31 -8.61 6.62
CA SER A 94 -24.21 -7.46 6.57
C SER A 94 -25.64 -7.86 6.19
N SER A 95 -25.79 -8.78 5.23
CA SER A 95 -27.11 -9.30 4.85
C SER A 95 -27.78 -10.05 6.00
N TRP A 96 -27.03 -10.81 6.81
CA TRP A 96 -27.60 -11.50 7.97
C TRP A 96 -28.01 -10.54 9.07
N ALA A 97 -27.19 -9.52 9.34
CA ALA A 97 -27.51 -8.46 10.29
C ALA A 97 -28.80 -7.73 9.90
N PHE A 98 -28.95 -7.35 8.64
CA PHE A 98 -30.15 -6.67 8.13
C PHE A 98 -31.41 -7.55 8.24
N ARG A 99 -31.29 -8.85 7.98
CA ARG A 99 -32.43 -9.79 8.04
C ARG A 99 -32.82 -10.20 9.47
N GLY A 100 -32.16 -9.66 10.50
CA GLY A 100 -32.38 -10.07 11.89
C GLY A 100 -32.15 -11.56 12.10
N ALA A 101 -31.26 -12.17 11.30
CA ALA A 101 -31.06 -13.60 11.31
C ALA A 101 -30.54 -14.02 12.70
N GLY A 102 -31.20 -15.00 13.32
CA GLY A 102 -30.89 -15.47 14.68
C GLY A 102 -29.47 -16.03 14.82
N SER A 103 -29.08 -16.41 16.04
CA SER A 103 -27.72 -16.85 16.40
C SER A 103 -27.10 -17.96 15.52
N GLY A 104 -27.90 -18.69 14.75
CA GLY A 104 -27.46 -19.73 13.82
C GLY A 104 -27.02 -19.27 12.41
N ALA A 105 -27.35 -18.05 11.98
CA ALA A 105 -26.93 -17.50 10.67
C ALA A 105 -25.70 -16.61 10.85
N ARG A 106 -24.56 -17.23 11.13
CA ARG A 106 -23.28 -16.54 11.36
C ARG A 106 -22.16 -17.29 10.64
N LEU A 107 -21.14 -16.54 10.26
CA LEU A 107 -19.90 -17.14 9.76
C LEU A 107 -19.26 -17.89 10.94
N ALA A 108 -18.87 -19.15 10.71
CA ALA A 108 -18.19 -19.94 11.73
C ALA A 108 -16.92 -19.23 12.20
N ASP A 109 -16.63 -19.25 13.50
CA ASP A 109 -15.47 -18.54 14.06
C ASP A 109 -14.17 -19.06 13.46
N ARG A 110 -14.04 -20.37 13.25
CA ARG A 110 -12.92 -20.97 12.52
C ARG A 110 -12.71 -20.37 11.12
N THR A 111 -13.77 -19.97 10.43
CA THR A 111 -13.66 -19.31 9.11
C THR A 111 -13.17 -17.88 9.27
N LYS A 112 -13.69 -17.13 10.25
CA LYS A 112 -13.22 -15.77 10.56
C LYS A 112 -11.75 -15.76 10.94
N ASP A 113 -11.32 -16.70 11.78
CA ASP A 113 -9.93 -16.83 12.22
C ASP A 113 -9.00 -17.06 11.04
N ARG A 114 -9.37 -17.96 10.12
CA ARG A 114 -8.61 -18.22 8.90
C ARG A 114 -8.56 -17.02 7.95
N LEU A 115 -9.62 -16.23 7.86
CA LEU A 115 -9.64 -15.00 7.06
C LEU A 115 -8.78 -13.89 7.70
N ASN A 116 -8.82 -13.76 9.02
CA ASN A 116 -8.00 -12.82 9.78
C ASN A 116 -6.51 -13.19 9.70
N GLU A 117 -6.17 -14.45 9.92
CA GLU A 117 -4.80 -14.97 9.81
C GLU A 117 -4.21 -14.66 8.43
N GLU A 118 -4.96 -14.95 7.35
CA GLU A 118 -4.52 -14.64 5.98
C GLU A 118 -4.32 -13.14 5.76
N THR A 119 -5.20 -12.30 6.34
CA THR A 119 -5.06 -10.82 6.28
C THR A 119 -3.74 -10.39 6.92
N HIS A 120 -3.40 -10.94 8.09
CA HIS A 120 -2.13 -10.66 8.78
C HIS A 120 -0.92 -11.22 8.03
N LEU A 121 -1.04 -12.38 7.38
CA LEU A 121 0.03 -12.96 6.55
C LEU A 121 0.37 -12.05 5.36
N ILE A 122 -0.64 -11.49 4.68
CA ILE A 122 -0.43 -10.53 3.59
C ILE A 122 0.36 -9.31 4.09
N LEU A 123 -0.08 -8.69 5.19
CA LEU A 123 0.61 -7.53 5.76
C LEU A 123 2.05 -7.87 6.17
N SER A 124 2.25 -9.00 6.84
CA SER A 124 3.57 -9.44 7.29
C SER A 124 4.51 -9.70 6.12
N GLN A 125 4.01 -10.28 5.03
CA GLN A 125 4.81 -10.48 3.82
C GLN A 125 5.14 -9.15 3.15
N CYS A 126 4.17 -8.23 3.04
CA CYS A 126 4.42 -6.89 2.51
C CYS A 126 5.49 -6.14 3.31
N VAL A 127 5.48 -6.22 4.66
CA VAL A 127 6.53 -5.64 5.51
C VAL A 127 7.90 -6.22 5.16
N LYS A 128 8.02 -7.55 5.03
CA LYS A 128 9.28 -8.22 4.67
C LYS A 128 9.77 -7.81 3.28
N ASP A 129 8.87 -7.75 2.31
CA ASP A 129 9.19 -7.32 0.94
C ASP A 129 9.72 -5.88 0.92
N VAL A 130 9.07 -4.97 1.67
CA VAL A 130 9.49 -3.57 1.78
C VAL A 130 10.82 -3.47 2.50
N GLU A 131 11.02 -4.22 3.58
CA GLU A 131 12.29 -4.24 4.31
C GLU A 131 13.44 -4.69 3.40
N ALA A 132 13.25 -5.77 2.65
CA ALA A 132 14.23 -6.27 1.70
C ALA A 132 14.53 -5.23 0.60
N LEU A 133 13.49 -4.55 0.07
CA LEU A 133 13.65 -3.49 -0.91
C LEU A 133 14.45 -2.31 -0.36
N LEU A 134 14.07 -1.77 0.80
CA LEU A 134 14.75 -0.61 1.38
C LEU A 134 16.19 -0.90 1.80
N ARG A 135 16.49 -2.14 2.20
CA ARG A 135 17.87 -2.59 2.46
C ARG A 135 18.69 -2.73 1.18
N THR A 136 18.07 -3.17 0.09
CA THR A 136 18.75 -3.33 -1.21
C THR A 136 19.04 -1.98 -1.86
N GLU A 137 18.15 -1.02 -1.66
CA GLU A 137 18.21 0.33 -2.26
C GLU A 137 18.64 1.40 -1.23
N ASP A 138 19.40 1.01 -0.20
CA ASP A 138 19.75 1.87 0.93
C ASP A 138 20.52 3.13 0.50
N VAL A 139 21.44 3.00 -0.45
CA VAL A 139 22.22 4.11 -1.01
C VAL A 139 21.32 5.10 -1.76
N LEU A 140 20.36 4.60 -2.55
CA LEU A 140 19.40 5.42 -3.26
C LEU A 140 18.47 6.14 -2.27
N LEU A 141 18.00 5.44 -1.23
CA LEU A 141 17.16 6.00 -0.19
C LEU A 141 17.85 7.17 0.54
N GLU A 142 19.13 7.01 0.92
CA GLU A 142 19.94 8.06 1.54
C GLU A 142 20.16 9.25 0.61
N ARG A 143 20.46 8.99 -0.67
CA ARG A 143 20.62 10.03 -1.68
C ARG A 143 19.35 10.86 -1.86
N PHE A 144 18.20 10.18 -1.91
CA PHE A 144 16.90 10.80 -2.05
C PHE A 144 16.52 11.63 -0.82
N ALA A 145 16.63 11.03 0.38
CA ALA A 145 16.35 11.71 1.64
C ALA A 145 17.25 12.94 1.82
N GLY A 146 18.54 12.82 1.48
CA GLY A 146 19.49 13.92 1.53
C GLY A 146 19.16 15.07 0.57
N GLU A 147 18.59 14.80 -0.61
CA GLU A 147 18.11 15.87 -1.49
C GLU A 147 16.83 16.51 -0.96
N LEU A 148 15.89 15.70 -0.48
CA LEU A 148 14.62 16.18 0.06
C LEU A 148 14.84 17.06 1.30
N LEU A 149 15.83 16.75 2.15
CA LEU A 149 16.23 17.60 3.27
C LEU A 149 16.83 18.95 2.84
N LYS A 150 17.51 19.00 1.69
CA LYS A 150 18.12 20.24 1.17
C LYS A 150 17.10 21.15 0.49
N ARG A 151 16.13 20.56 -0.21
CA ARG A 151 15.19 21.28 -1.08
C ARG A 151 13.79 21.42 -0.49
N GLU A 152 13.47 20.64 0.54
CA GLU A 152 12.15 20.50 1.18
C GLU A 152 11.04 19.93 0.28
N GLU A 153 11.10 20.16 -1.03
CA GLU A 153 10.25 19.57 -2.07
C GLU A 153 11.08 19.08 -3.25
N LEU A 154 10.65 17.99 -3.87
CA LEU A 154 11.20 17.44 -5.11
C LEU A 154 10.06 17.20 -6.10
N GLU A 155 10.17 17.78 -7.30
CA GLU A 155 9.23 17.56 -8.41
C GLU A 155 9.62 16.32 -9.22
N TYR A 156 8.76 15.87 -10.13
CA TYR A 156 8.95 14.64 -10.91
C TYR A 156 10.35 14.54 -11.55
N ASP A 157 10.82 15.61 -12.20
CA ASP A 157 12.12 15.62 -12.89
C ASP A 157 13.29 15.46 -11.91
N ASP A 158 13.19 16.02 -10.70
CA ASP A 158 14.21 15.85 -9.65
C ASP A 158 14.26 14.40 -9.17
N ILE A 159 13.09 13.79 -8.97
CA ILE A 159 12.96 12.39 -8.56
C ILE A 159 13.52 11.48 -9.66
N GLU A 160 13.14 11.70 -10.91
CA GLU A 160 13.60 10.90 -12.05
C GLU A 160 15.12 11.01 -12.25
N ALA A 161 15.68 12.20 -12.07
CA ALA A 161 17.13 12.42 -12.12
C ALA A 161 17.86 11.57 -11.08
N ILE A 162 17.42 11.63 -9.81
CA ILE A 162 18.02 10.83 -8.72
C ILE A 162 17.92 9.33 -9.03
N PHE A 163 16.76 8.84 -9.46
CA PHE A 163 16.57 7.41 -9.73
C PHE A 163 17.41 6.93 -10.92
N THR A 164 17.61 7.77 -11.92
CA THR A 164 18.45 7.46 -13.10
C THR A 164 19.93 7.31 -12.74
N GLU A 165 20.44 8.04 -11.74
CA GLU A 165 21.82 7.87 -11.21
C GLU A 165 22.10 6.41 -10.77
N TYR A 166 21.05 5.68 -10.37
CA TYR A 166 21.12 4.29 -9.89
C TYR A 166 20.57 3.27 -10.89
N GLY A 167 20.43 3.66 -12.16
CA GLY A 167 19.93 2.78 -13.22
C GLY A 167 18.46 2.38 -13.06
N LYS A 168 17.69 3.10 -12.24
CA LYS A 168 16.24 2.89 -12.07
C LYS A 168 15.48 3.76 -13.06
N GLN A 169 15.66 3.46 -14.35
CA GLN A 169 14.92 4.16 -15.40
C GLN A 169 13.49 3.66 -15.50
N ARG A 170 12.57 4.61 -15.72
CA ARG A 170 11.18 4.27 -16.01
C ARG A 170 11.08 3.54 -17.34
N VAL A 171 10.46 2.37 -17.34
CA VAL A 171 9.85 1.81 -18.54
C VAL A 171 8.39 2.24 -18.53
N LEU A 172 8.05 3.26 -19.33
CA LEU A 172 6.66 3.58 -19.59
C LEU A 172 5.99 2.37 -20.28
N PRO A 173 4.84 1.89 -19.80
CA PRO A 173 4.00 1.06 -20.64
C PRO A 173 3.60 1.86 -21.89
N PRO A 174 3.45 1.23 -23.07
CA PRO A 174 3.01 1.92 -24.27
C PRO A 174 1.69 2.64 -23.97
N GLN A 175 1.61 3.92 -24.32
CA GLN A 175 0.37 4.68 -24.21
C GLN A 175 -0.65 4.02 -25.14
N THR A 176 -1.74 3.48 -24.57
CA THR A 176 -2.86 3.02 -25.38
C THR A 176 -3.40 4.25 -26.11
N PRO A 177 -3.45 4.26 -27.47
CA PRO A 177 -4.01 5.41 -28.18
C PRO A 177 -5.46 5.61 -27.74
N ALA A 178 -5.83 6.88 -27.50
CA ALA A 178 -7.18 7.25 -27.13
C ALA A 178 -8.19 6.67 -28.15
N PRO A 179 -9.33 6.14 -27.69
CA PRO A 179 -10.36 5.65 -28.60
C PRO A 179 -10.80 6.80 -29.53
N SER A 180 -10.74 6.51 -30.84
CA SER A 180 -11.15 7.43 -31.91
C SER A 180 -12.66 7.64 -31.97
#